data_AF-A0AAP6VSI6-F1
#
_entry.id   AF-A0AAP6VSI6-F1
#
_cell.length_a   1.000
_cell.length_b   1.000
_cell.length_c   1.000
_cell.angle_alpha   90.00
_cell.angle_beta   90.00
_cell.angle_gamma   90.00
#
_symmetry.space_group_name_H-M   'P 1'
#
loop_
_entity.id
_entity.type
_entity.pdbx_description
1 polymer ?
#
loop_
_entity_poly.entity_id
_entity_poly.type
_entity_poly.pdbx_seq_one_letter_code
_entity_poly.pdbx_strand_id
1 'polypeptide(L)'
;MAIALLTACDKGSDGVRRTDTPDPPGSGEGPVGRPDPEQGWDFTAEIADGCLRFEGSEMRLRIDRGGVLFKTLPDGHGAVIDLDSGRRVEYFIGEAGSDSVCRQSWVSIDGQKLEGATVRMKKQTAGTVWCHVDVARPQKGYMLVGLR
;
A
#
# COMPACT_ATOMS: atom_id res chain seq x y z
N MET A 1 22.52 -41.65 -35.77
CA MET A 1 22.64 -40.92 -37.05
C MET A 1 21.45 -41.35 -37.90
N ALA A 2 20.48 -40.45 -38.10
CA ALA A 2 19.29 -40.66 -38.92
C ALA A 2 18.98 -39.33 -39.63
N ILE A 3 18.57 -39.43 -40.90
CA ILE A 3 18.42 -38.37 -41.90
C ILE A 3 16.94 -38.22 -42.28
N ALA A 4 16.55 -36.97 -42.59
CA ALA A 4 15.40 -36.52 -43.40
C ALA A 4 13.99 -36.58 -42.76
N LEU A 5 12.98 -35.77 -43.14
CA LEU A 5 12.75 -34.96 -44.34
C LEU A 5 12.12 -33.59 -43.98
N LEU A 6 12.52 -32.55 -44.71
CA LEU A 6 11.73 -31.36 -44.98
C LEU A 6 10.71 -31.70 -46.08
N THR A 7 9.44 -31.36 -45.88
CA THR A 7 8.47 -31.17 -46.96
C THR A 7 7.76 -29.85 -46.77
N ALA A 8 8.10 -28.91 -47.65
CA ALA A 8 7.26 -27.78 -48.00
C ALA A 8 6.13 -28.27 -48.93
N CYS A 9 4.93 -27.71 -48.76
CA CYS A 9 3.95 -27.59 -49.83
C CYS A 9 3.38 -26.17 -49.78
N ASP A 10 3.30 -25.60 -50.98
CA ASP A 10 3.24 -24.18 -51.34
C ASP A 10 1.91 -23.87 -52.08
N LYS A 11 1.64 -22.57 -52.33
CA LYS A 11 0.60 -21.90 -53.15
C LYS A 11 -0.75 -21.57 -52.49
N GLY A 12 -1.27 -20.33 -52.56
CA GLY A 12 -0.91 -19.06 -53.22
C GLY A 12 -1.88 -17.98 -52.67
N SER A 13 -1.74 -16.67 -52.84
CA SER A 13 -1.17 -15.90 -53.94
C SER A 13 -0.86 -14.46 -53.47
N ASP A 14 0.04 -13.81 -54.21
CA ASP A 14 0.42 -12.41 -54.11
C ASP A 14 -0.76 -11.44 -53.97
N GLY A 15 -0.74 -10.65 -52.88
CA GLY A 15 -1.46 -9.39 -52.75
C GLY A 15 -0.43 -8.26 -52.62
N VAL A 16 -0.46 -7.37 -53.60
CA VAL A 16 0.46 -6.26 -53.87
C VAL A 16 0.61 -5.26 -52.70
N ARG A 17 1.88 -4.89 -52.46
CA ARG A 17 2.49 -3.63 -51.97
C ARG A 17 1.78 -2.78 -50.89
N ARG A 18 2.56 -2.42 -49.86
CA ARG A 18 2.32 -1.32 -48.90
C ARG A 18 1.89 -0.03 -49.60
N THR A 19 0.85 0.60 -49.05
CA THR A 19 0.66 2.04 -49.11
C THR A 19 0.47 2.50 -47.67
N ASP A 20 1.48 3.22 -47.14
CA ASP A 20 1.37 3.98 -45.91
C ASP A 20 0.34 5.10 -46.11
N THR A 21 -0.72 5.10 -45.31
CA THR A 21 -1.49 6.30 -45.00
C THR A 21 -2.02 6.15 -43.57
N PRO A 22 -1.77 7.10 -42.64
CA PRO A 22 -2.31 7.02 -41.30
C PRO A 22 -3.78 7.44 -41.28
N ASP A 23 -4.64 6.59 -40.73
CA ASP A 23 -6.02 6.98 -40.43
C ASP A 23 -6.07 7.99 -39.25
N PRO A 24 -7.01 8.95 -39.25
CA PRO A 24 -7.10 10.05 -38.29
C PRO A 24 -7.57 9.60 -36.88
N PRO A 25 -7.42 10.44 -35.84
CA PRO A 25 -7.66 10.02 -34.46
C PRO A 25 -9.16 9.85 -34.21
N GLY A 26 -9.60 8.59 -34.12
CA GLY A 26 -10.92 8.24 -33.63
C GLY A 26 -11.00 8.46 -32.12
N SER A 27 -11.72 9.51 -31.73
CA SER A 27 -12.25 9.76 -30.39
C SER A 27 -13.11 8.58 -29.94
N GLY A 28 -12.52 7.70 -29.12
CA GLY A 28 -13.21 6.66 -28.38
C GLY A 28 -13.25 7.03 -26.89
N GLU A 29 -14.43 7.39 -26.40
CA GLU A 29 -14.71 7.52 -24.98
C GLU A 29 -14.71 6.13 -24.31
N GLY A 30 -13.87 5.95 -23.27
CA GLY A 30 -13.96 4.89 -22.27
C GLY A 30 -13.01 3.69 -22.47
N PRO A 31 -12.45 3.10 -21.40
CA PRO A 31 -13.05 3.02 -20.08
C PRO A 31 -12.68 4.24 -19.24
N VAL A 32 -13.72 4.81 -18.60
CA VAL A 32 -13.56 5.70 -17.45
C VAL A 32 -12.54 5.03 -16.55
N GLY A 33 -11.37 5.66 -16.40
CA GLY A 33 -10.32 5.16 -15.54
C GLY A 33 -10.96 4.83 -14.20
N ARG A 34 -10.97 3.54 -13.84
CA ARG A 34 -11.21 3.18 -12.45
C ARG A 34 -10.27 4.08 -11.66
N PRO A 35 -10.75 4.88 -10.70
CA PRO A 35 -9.86 5.68 -9.88
C PRO A 35 -8.75 4.75 -9.43
N ASP A 36 -7.51 5.08 -9.80
CA ASP A 36 -6.37 4.31 -9.35
C ASP A 36 -6.45 4.31 -7.82
N PRO A 37 -6.61 3.15 -7.16
CA PRO A 37 -6.54 3.11 -5.70
C PRO A 37 -5.17 3.62 -5.20
N GLU A 38 -4.17 3.74 -6.09
CA GLU A 38 -2.87 4.38 -5.87
C GLU A 38 -2.83 5.90 -6.17
N GLN A 39 -3.94 6.58 -6.51
CA GLN A 39 -4.13 7.99 -6.08
C GLN A 39 -4.33 8.05 -4.54
N GLY A 40 -3.59 7.19 -3.86
CA GLY A 40 -3.53 6.96 -2.46
C GLY A 40 -2.48 7.88 -1.85
N TRP A 41 -2.51 7.87 -0.54
CA TRP A 41 -1.64 8.65 0.32
C TRP A 41 -0.16 8.46 -0.04
N ASP A 42 0.50 9.54 -0.44
CA ASP A 42 1.95 9.60 -0.57
C ASP A 42 2.58 9.86 0.79
N PHE A 43 3.16 8.81 1.38
CA PHE A 43 3.87 8.90 2.66
C PHE A 43 5.40 8.95 2.48
N THR A 44 5.90 9.33 1.30
CA THR A 44 7.34 9.32 1.02
C THR A 44 8.13 10.14 2.03
N ALA A 45 7.59 11.30 2.45
CA ALA A 45 8.22 12.16 3.45
C ALA A 45 8.28 11.50 4.84
N GLU A 46 7.17 10.91 5.28
CA GLU A 46 7.04 10.23 6.57
C GLU A 46 7.87 8.95 6.64
N ILE A 47 8.03 8.26 5.52
CA ILE A 47 8.85 7.04 5.39
C ILE A 47 10.34 7.36 5.35
N ALA A 48 10.71 8.53 4.81
CA ALA A 48 12.08 9.05 4.82
C ALA A 48 12.47 9.52 6.23
N ASP A 49 11.53 10.13 6.95
CA ASP A 49 11.67 10.55 8.33
C ASP A 49 11.50 9.34 9.28
N GLY A 50 12.61 8.64 9.56
CA GLY A 50 12.65 7.40 10.34
C GLY A 50 12.16 7.47 11.79
N CYS A 51 11.62 8.59 12.23
CA CYS A 51 11.02 8.75 13.55
C CYS A 51 9.67 8.02 13.66
N LEU A 52 9.51 7.23 14.73
CA LEU A 52 8.29 6.50 15.02
C LEU A 52 7.13 7.47 15.24
N ARG A 53 6.01 7.23 14.56
CA ARG A 53 4.85 8.10 14.61
C ARG A 53 3.53 7.35 14.43
N PHE A 54 2.48 8.01 14.88
CA PHE A 54 1.13 7.81 14.41
C PHE A 54 0.63 9.11 13.80
N GLU A 55 0.14 9.06 12.57
CA GLU A 55 -0.44 10.23 11.90
C GLU A 55 -1.83 9.91 11.39
N GLY A 56 -2.83 10.64 11.89
CA GLY A 56 -4.22 10.58 11.48
C GLY A 56 -4.86 11.97 11.42
N SER A 57 -6.13 12.05 11.02
CA SER A 57 -6.87 13.32 10.93
C SER A 57 -6.98 14.06 12.26
N GLU A 58 -7.09 13.33 13.37
CA GLU A 58 -7.41 13.89 14.70
C GLU A 58 -6.24 13.79 15.68
N MET A 59 -5.15 13.13 15.29
CA MET A 59 -4.06 12.83 16.21
C MET A 59 -2.75 12.62 15.47
N ARG A 60 -1.71 13.29 15.96
CA ARG A 60 -0.35 13.24 15.42
C ARG A 60 0.63 13.05 16.57
N LEU A 61 1.08 11.81 16.76
CA LEU A 61 1.99 11.43 17.84
C LEU A 61 3.34 11.04 17.24
N ARG A 62 4.44 11.51 17.82
CA ARG A 62 5.80 11.16 17.42
C ARG A 62 6.66 10.92 18.64
N ILE A 63 7.54 9.94 18.59
CA ILE A 63 8.38 9.57 19.74
C ILE A 63 9.39 10.66 20.13
N ASP A 64 9.78 11.50 19.18
CA ASP A 64 10.71 12.62 19.40
C ASP A 64 10.04 13.86 20.01
N ARG A 65 8.71 13.82 20.22
CA ARG A 65 7.97 14.83 20.96
C ARG A 65 7.78 14.35 22.39
N GLY A 66 8.11 15.22 23.35
CA GLY A 66 7.81 14.98 24.76
C GLY A 66 6.33 14.65 24.95
N GLY A 67 6.04 13.78 25.92
CA GLY A 67 4.66 13.35 26.20
C GLY A 67 4.17 12.19 25.33
N VAL A 68 4.99 11.56 24.48
CA VAL A 68 4.57 10.39 23.70
C VAL A 68 5.32 9.13 24.10
N LEU A 69 4.58 8.06 24.39
CA LEU A 69 5.12 6.73 24.69
C LEU A 69 4.76 5.73 23.60
N PHE A 70 5.76 5.01 23.09
CA PHE A 70 5.58 3.87 22.19
C PHE A 70 5.84 2.58 22.96
N LYS A 71 4.92 1.62 22.81
CA LYS A 71 5.08 0.23 23.28
C LYS A 71 4.86 -0.69 22.10
N THR A 72 5.81 -1.56 21.81
CA THR A 72 5.62 -2.62 20.81
C THR A 72 6.06 -3.94 21.40
N LEU A 73 5.27 -4.98 21.15
CA LEU A 73 5.52 -6.35 21.56
C LEU A 73 6.03 -7.14 20.34
N PRO A 74 6.86 -8.19 20.56
CA PRO A 74 7.44 -8.98 19.47
C PRO A 74 6.41 -9.69 18.58
N ASP A 75 5.19 -9.87 19.07
CA ASP A 75 4.08 -10.49 18.34
C ASP A 75 3.37 -9.52 17.38
N GLY A 76 3.77 -8.25 17.33
CA GLY A 76 3.17 -7.23 16.47
C GLY A 76 2.07 -6.42 17.16
N HIS A 77 1.73 -6.72 18.42
CA HIS A 77 0.88 -5.85 19.22
C HIS A 77 1.63 -4.59 19.64
N GLY A 78 0.94 -3.48 19.75
CA GLY A 78 1.55 -2.26 20.27
C GLY A 78 0.55 -1.18 20.62
N ALA A 79 1.10 -0.11 21.18
CA ALA A 79 0.37 1.09 21.53
C ALA A 79 1.23 2.34 21.34
N VAL A 80 0.55 3.44 20.97
CA VAL A 80 1.09 4.80 20.98
C VAL A 80 0.22 5.62 21.93
N ILE A 81 0.82 6.18 22.97
CA ILE A 81 0.11 6.84 24.06
C ILE A 81 0.57 8.29 24.13
N ASP A 82 -0.39 9.21 24.11
CA ASP A 82 -0.19 10.59 24.51
C ASP A 82 -0.37 10.69 26.03
N LEU A 83 0.73 10.97 26.73
CA LEU A 83 0.80 11.07 28.18
C LEU A 83 0.12 12.34 28.72
N ASP A 84 -0.01 13.38 27.88
CA ASP A 84 -0.60 14.66 28.30
C ASP A 84 -2.13 14.58 28.25
N SER A 85 -2.68 13.98 27.20
CA SER A 85 -4.14 13.86 27.03
C SER A 85 -4.73 12.51 27.48
N GLY A 86 -3.88 11.50 27.67
CA GLY A 86 -4.31 10.12 27.93
C GLY A 86 -4.84 9.39 26.70
N ARG A 87 -4.82 10.02 25.52
CA ARG A 87 -5.27 9.39 24.27
C ARG A 87 -4.34 8.26 23.86
N ARG A 88 -4.91 7.22 23.26
CA ARG A 88 -4.19 6.00 22.94
C ARG A 88 -4.58 5.43 21.59
N VAL A 89 -3.57 5.06 20.81
CA VAL A 89 -3.69 4.12 19.70
C VAL A 89 -3.24 2.76 20.18
N GLU A 90 -4.01 1.73 19.92
CA GLU A 90 -3.57 0.34 20.03
C GLU A 90 -3.66 -0.32 18.68
N TYR A 91 -2.79 -1.28 18.43
CA TYR A 91 -2.73 -1.95 17.15
C TYR A 91 -2.21 -3.38 17.28
N PHE A 92 -2.47 -4.14 16.22
CA PHE A 92 -1.82 -5.39 15.91
C PHE A 92 -1.43 -5.40 14.43
N ILE A 93 -0.14 -5.39 14.16
CA ILE A 93 0.43 -5.54 12.82
C ILE A 93 0.65 -7.04 12.61
N GLY A 94 -0.41 -7.74 12.20
CA GLY A 94 -0.32 -9.17 11.87
C GLY A 94 0.61 -9.44 10.68
N GLU A 95 0.74 -10.71 10.28
CA GLU A 95 1.68 -11.11 9.23
C GLU A 95 1.34 -10.48 7.87
N ALA A 96 2.34 -9.88 7.22
CA ALA A 96 2.18 -9.32 5.89
C ALA A 96 2.12 -10.43 4.82
N GLY A 97 1.07 -10.42 4.01
CA GLY A 97 0.98 -11.26 2.83
C GLY A 97 1.92 -10.81 1.70
N SER A 98 1.98 -11.59 0.62
CA SER A 98 2.74 -11.23 -0.59
C SER A 98 2.23 -9.96 -1.28
N ASP A 99 1.00 -9.54 -0.97
CA ASP A 99 0.37 -8.29 -1.38
C ASP A 99 0.66 -7.11 -0.44
N SER A 100 1.56 -7.31 0.54
CA SER A 100 1.87 -6.38 1.63
C SER A 100 0.69 -6.06 2.56
N VAL A 101 -0.44 -6.77 2.44
CA VAL A 101 -1.58 -6.60 3.34
C VAL A 101 -1.37 -7.46 4.57
N CYS A 102 -1.36 -6.84 5.75
CA CYS A 102 -1.24 -7.52 7.03
C CYS A 102 -2.55 -8.25 7.35
N ARG A 103 -2.47 -9.56 7.63
CA ARG A 103 -3.63 -10.40 7.92
C ARG A 103 -3.97 -10.34 9.40
N GLN A 104 -5.27 -10.43 9.71
CA GLN A 104 -5.81 -10.33 11.08
C GLN A 104 -5.46 -9.01 11.81
N SER A 105 -4.91 -8.03 11.09
CA SER A 105 -4.48 -6.76 11.65
C SER A 105 -5.67 -5.93 12.12
N TRP A 106 -5.41 -5.06 13.09
CA TRP A 106 -6.39 -4.08 13.54
C TRP A 106 -5.72 -2.88 14.17
N VAL A 107 -6.46 -1.77 14.22
CA VAL A 107 -6.08 -0.54 14.90
C VAL A 107 -7.31 -0.03 15.66
N SER A 108 -7.10 0.48 16.87
CA SER A 108 -8.12 1.16 17.66
C SER A 108 -7.61 2.49 18.18
N ILE A 109 -8.49 3.49 18.22
CA ILE A 109 -8.23 4.81 18.80
C ILE A 109 -9.15 4.96 19.99
N ASP A 110 -8.58 5.24 21.17
CA ASP A 110 -9.32 5.44 22.42
C ASP A 110 -10.29 4.27 22.72
N GLY A 111 -9.85 3.05 22.44
CA GLY A 111 -10.61 1.80 22.64
C GLY A 111 -11.61 1.46 21.54
N GLN A 112 -11.82 2.35 20.56
CA GLN A 112 -12.72 2.10 19.43
C GLN A 112 -11.94 1.56 18.24
N LYS A 113 -12.25 0.34 17.81
CA LYS A 113 -11.61 -0.29 16.65
C LYS A 113 -12.06 0.40 15.37
N LEU A 114 -11.09 0.71 14.50
CA LEU A 114 -11.37 1.25 13.18
C LEU A 114 -12.02 0.17 12.30
N GLU A 115 -13.31 0.33 12.01
CA GLU A 115 -14.05 -0.61 11.18
C GLU A 115 -13.59 -0.56 9.72
N GLY A 116 -13.48 -1.75 9.10
CA GLY A 116 -13.00 -1.87 7.72
C GLY A 116 -11.54 -1.48 7.52
N ALA A 117 -10.76 -1.30 8.60
CA ALA A 117 -9.35 -0.98 8.51
C ALA A 117 -8.56 -2.09 7.82
N THR A 118 -7.81 -1.71 6.77
CA THR A 118 -6.81 -2.55 6.11
C THR A 118 -5.44 -2.01 6.45
N VAL A 119 -4.58 -2.84 7.04
CA VAL A 119 -3.19 -2.46 7.33
C VAL A 119 -2.29 -2.99 6.23
N ARG A 120 -1.53 -2.10 5.59
CA ARG A 120 -0.61 -2.42 4.50
C ARG A 120 0.80 -2.01 4.88
N MET A 121 1.75 -2.94 4.83
CA MET A 121 3.16 -2.62 4.99
C MET A 121 3.65 -1.78 3.80
N LYS A 122 4.36 -0.69 4.09
CA LYS A 122 4.94 0.23 3.10
C LYS A 122 6.46 0.17 3.07
N LYS A 123 7.09 -0.02 4.23
CA LYS A 123 8.55 -0.17 4.36
C LYS A 123 8.87 -1.03 5.58
N GLN A 124 9.98 -1.75 5.47
CA GLN A 124 10.59 -2.46 6.59
C GLN A 124 12.08 -2.14 6.64
N THR A 125 12.59 -1.90 7.85
CA THR A 125 14.02 -1.84 8.16
C THR A 125 14.34 -2.85 9.26
N ALA A 126 15.60 -2.91 9.71
CA ALA A 126 16.07 -3.90 10.68
C ALA A 126 15.31 -3.89 12.02
N GLY A 127 14.75 -2.73 12.43
CA GLY A 127 14.04 -2.61 13.71
C GLY A 127 12.70 -1.92 13.61
N THR A 128 12.17 -1.69 12.40
CA THR A 128 10.97 -0.84 12.24
C THR A 128 10.15 -1.24 11.02
N VAL A 129 8.84 -1.21 11.16
CA VAL A 129 7.87 -1.47 10.10
C VAL A 129 6.94 -0.27 9.99
N TRP A 130 6.83 0.29 8.78
CA TRP A 130 5.91 1.37 8.46
C TRP A 130 4.69 0.79 7.75
N CYS A 131 3.52 1.09 8.29
CA CYS A 131 2.24 0.59 7.80
C CYS A 131 1.30 1.74 7.49
N HIS A 132 0.63 1.64 6.35
CA HIS A 132 -0.55 2.45 6.05
C HIS A 132 -1.79 1.74 6.57
N VAL A 133 -2.67 2.47 7.24
CA VAL A 133 -3.98 1.99 7.69
C VAL A 133 -5.04 2.68 6.82
N ASP A 134 -5.56 1.92 5.87
CA ASP A 134 -6.66 2.33 5.00
C ASP A 134 -7.99 2.08 5.72
N VAL A 135 -8.80 3.12 5.92
CA VAL A 135 -10.17 3.02 6.47
C VAL A 135 -11.18 3.52 5.45
N ALA A 136 -12.43 3.04 5.53
CA ALA A 136 -13.50 3.61 4.73
C ALA A 136 -13.70 5.08 5.09
N ARG A 137 -13.91 5.94 4.07
CA ARG A 137 -14.15 7.40 4.21
C ARG A 137 -15.16 7.68 5.34
N PRO A 138 -15.01 8.76 6.13
CA PRO A 138 -14.30 10.01 5.81
C PRO A 138 -12.92 10.17 6.47
N GLN A 139 -12.48 9.20 7.27
CA GLN A 139 -11.22 9.33 7.99
C GLN A 139 -10.05 9.14 7.02
N LYS A 140 -9.19 10.16 7.00
CA LYS A 140 -7.90 10.18 6.31
C LYS A 140 -7.08 8.96 6.78
N GLY A 141 -6.44 8.23 5.86
CA GLY A 141 -5.65 7.03 6.18
C GLY A 141 -4.54 7.34 7.20
N TYR A 142 -4.13 6.34 7.99
CA TYR A 142 -3.17 6.53 9.06
C TYR A 142 -1.80 5.97 8.71
N MET A 143 -0.72 6.67 9.08
CA MET A 143 0.61 6.06 9.12
C MET A 143 0.87 5.54 10.52
N LEU A 144 1.22 4.27 10.62
CA LEU A 144 1.53 3.58 11.87
C LEU A 144 2.91 2.95 11.78
N VAL A 145 3.68 3.08 12.86
CA VAL A 145 5.04 2.53 12.93
C VAL A 145 5.17 1.60 14.12
N GLY A 146 5.55 0.35 13.85
CA GLY A 146 5.86 -0.67 14.87
C GLY A 146 7.35 -0.97 14.92
N LEU A 147 7.89 -1.19 16.12
CA LEU A 147 9.22 -1.77 16.30
C LEU A 147 9.15 -3.30 16.13
N ARG A 148 10.22 -3.92 15.66
CA ARG A 148 10.32 -5.38 15.55
C ARG A 148 11.28 -5.93 16.59
#